data_AF-A0A7S2Z6G6-F1
#
_entry.id   AF-A0A7S2Z6G6-F1
#
_cell.length_a   1.000
_cell.length_b   1.000
_cell.length_c   1.000
_cell.angle_alpha   90.00
_cell.angle_beta   90.00
_cell.angle_gamma   90.00
#
_symmetry.space_group_name_H-M   'P 1'
#
loop_
_entity.id
_entity.type
_entity.pdbx_description
1 polymer ?
#
loop_
_entity_poly.entity_id
_entity_poly.type
_entity_poly.pdbx_seq_one_letter_code
_entity_poly.pdbx_strand_id
1 'polypeptide(L)'
;SNINAPDVSEVERKAQAGAAAMAAKEGPGAGGWEAPLFPVEELRGVIPADARKPFDVRAIIARVVDGSRFSEFKKEYGTTLVTGFAEIEGKKVGLVANNGVLFSESALKGAHFVELCNQRRIPLVFLQNITGFMVGKKYETGGIAKDGAKMVTAVSCATVPKITVIVGGSFGAGNYGMCGRAYSPRFLFTWPNARISVMGGEQAANVLATIEDDKRKRKGEAAWPEDEKRAFKDKVQSKYDAEGAASFASARLWDDGVIDPADTRRVLSMALTASAHEQNHLDSNKQNQTYGVFRM
;
A
#
# COMPACT_ATOMS: atom_id res chain seq x y z
N SER A 1 -35.34 33.38 2.63
CA SER A 1 -34.10 33.93 2.04
C SER A 1 -33.14 32.76 1.82
N ASN A 2 -33.22 32.16 0.63
CA ASN A 2 -32.31 31.09 0.20
C ASN A 2 -30.96 31.69 -0.14
N ILE A 3 -29.91 31.30 0.59
CA ILE A 3 -28.52 31.53 0.20
C ILE A 3 -28.01 30.19 -0.32
N ASN A 4 -27.83 30.11 -1.64
CA ASN A 4 -27.23 28.98 -2.34
C ASN A 4 -25.81 28.74 -1.78
N ALA A 5 -25.58 27.57 -1.19
CA ALA A 5 -24.24 27.04 -1.03
C ALA A 5 -23.71 26.64 -2.42
N PRO A 6 -22.46 26.97 -2.79
CA PRO A 6 -21.91 26.59 -4.07
C PRO A 6 -21.79 25.06 -4.16
N ASP A 7 -22.21 24.52 -5.31
CA ASP A 7 -22.13 23.10 -5.65
C ASP A 7 -20.66 22.65 -5.68
N VAL A 8 -20.30 21.78 -4.75
CA VAL A 8 -18.93 21.25 -4.54
C VAL A 8 -18.39 20.61 -5.84
N SER A 9 -19.28 20.10 -6.70
CA SER A 9 -18.90 19.48 -7.98
C SER A 9 -18.38 20.47 -9.03
N GLU A 10 -18.80 21.74 -8.95
CA GLU A 10 -18.37 22.79 -9.89
C GLU A 10 -16.98 23.34 -9.52
N VAL A 11 -16.68 23.39 -8.21
CA VAL A 11 -15.38 23.79 -7.69
C VAL A 11 -14.33 22.72 -8.02
N GLU A 12 -14.66 21.43 -7.86
CA GLU A 12 -13.77 20.32 -8.24
C GLU A 12 -13.52 20.28 -9.76
N ARG A 13 -14.55 20.53 -10.59
CA ARG A 13 -14.39 20.63 -12.05
C ARG A 13 -13.50 21.80 -12.46
N LYS A 14 -13.64 22.97 -11.84
CA LYS A 14 -12.82 24.14 -12.14
C LYS A 14 -11.37 23.95 -11.68
N ALA A 15 -11.14 23.26 -10.56
CA ALA A 15 -9.81 22.90 -10.10
C ALA A 15 -9.14 21.88 -11.04
N GLN A 16 -9.86 20.85 -11.49
CA GLN A 16 -9.39 19.89 -12.50
C GLN A 16 -9.09 20.55 -13.85
N ALA A 17 -9.93 21.49 -14.30
CA ALA A 17 -9.70 22.24 -15.52
C ALA A 17 -8.49 23.19 -15.42
N GLY A 18 -8.28 23.81 -14.25
CA GLY A 18 -7.13 24.67 -13.98
C GLY A 18 -5.81 23.90 -13.93
N ALA A 19 -5.81 22.72 -13.29
CA ALA A 19 -4.65 21.82 -13.24
C ALA A 19 -4.31 21.26 -14.63
N ALA A 20 -5.31 20.85 -15.41
CA ALA A 20 -5.12 20.41 -16.79
C ALA A 20 -4.56 21.52 -17.69
N ALA A 21 -4.96 22.78 -17.48
CA ALA A 21 -4.44 23.93 -18.22
C ALA A 21 -3.00 24.31 -17.84
N MET A 22 -2.58 24.08 -16.59
CA MET A 22 -1.18 24.23 -16.17
C MET A 22 -0.30 23.10 -16.72
N ALA A 23 -0.76 21.86 -16.68
CA ALA A 23 -0.02 20.71 -17.22
C ALA A 23 0.15 20.80 -18.75
N ALA A 24 -0.82 21.37 -19.47
CA ALA A 24 -0.70 21.61 -20.91
C ALA A 24 0.35 22.69 -21.28
N LYS A 25 0.82 23.51 -20.33
CA LYS A 25 1.89 24.50 -20.56
C LYS A 25 3.30 23.91 -20.41
N GLU A 26 3.44 22.80 -19.70
CA GLU A 26 4.68 22.05 -19.64
C GLU A 26 4.65 21.04 -20.78
N GLY A 27 5.34 21.34 -21.88
CA GLY A 27 5.51 20.39 -23.00
C GLY A 27 6.08 19.04 -22.52
N PRO A 28 6.14 18.01 -23.39
CA PRO A 28 6.72 16.73 -23.01
C PRO A 28 8.07 16.97 -22.34
N GLY A 29 8.27 16.41 -21.14
CA GLY A 29 9.53 16.52 -20.42
C GLY A 29 10.67 16.06 -21.33
N ALA A 30 11.91 16.44 -21.03
CA ALA A 30 13.07 16.21 -21.89
C ALA A 30 13.29 14.73 -22.35
N GLY A 31 12.53 13.76 -21.84
CA GLY A 31 12.49 12.35 -22.25
C GLY A 31 11.24 11.87 -23.02
N GLY A 32 10.39 12.75 -23.56
CA GLY A 32 9.24 12.36 -24.39
C GLY A 32 8.04 11.78 -23.62
N TRP A 33 7.98 12.00 -22.31
CA TRP A 33 6.89 11.59 -21.42
C TRP A 33 6.21 12.82 -20.80
N GLU A 34 4.96 12.67 -20.36
CA GLU A 34 4.16 13.75 -19.76
C GLU A 34 4.30 13.76 -18.23
N ALA A 35 4.46 14.94 -17.66
CA ALA A 35 4.40 15.12 -16.21
C ALA A 35 2.99 14.79 -15.67
N PRO A 36 2.84 14.45 -14.38
CA PRO A 36 1.54 14.33 -13.75
C PRO A 36 0.77 15.65 -13.81
N LEU A 37 -0.57 15.60 -13.89
CA LEU A 37 -1.43 16.80 -13.89
C LEU A 37 -1.43 17.54 -12.54
N PHE A 38 -1.00 16.86 -11.47
CA PHE A 38 -0.99 17.37 -10.11
C PHE A 38 0.46 17.44 -9.60
N PRO A 39 0.88 18.55 -8.97
CA PRO A 39 2.23 18.68 -8.41
C PRO A 39 2.58 17.57 -7.40
N VAL A 40 3.81 17.08 -7.46
CA VAL A 40 4.31 16.02 -6.56
C VAL A 40 4.41 16.51 -5.11
N GLU A 41 4.60 17.80 -4.90
CA GLU A 41 4.72 18.45 -3.59
C GLU A 41 3.43 18.29 -2.77
N GLU A 42 2.28 18.20 -3.44
CA GLU A 42 0.99 17.98 -2.80
C GLU A 42 0.91 16.61 -2.11
N LEU A 43 1.77 15.63 -2.46
CA LEU A 43 1.84 14.33 -1.78
C LEU A 43 2.08 14.48 -0.26
N ARG A 44 2.77 15.54 0.18
CA ARG A 44 2.99 15.83 1.59
C ARG A 44 1.68 16.12 2.36
N GLY A 45 0.60 16.48 1.65
CA GLY A 45 -0.72 16.77 2.22
C GLY A 45 -1.81 15.75 1.87
N VAL A 46 -1.50 14.72 1.06
CA VAL A 46 -2.51 13.71 0.65
C VAL A 46 -2.89 12.78 1.79
N ILE A 47 -1.95 12.46 2.69
CA ILE A 47 -2.22 11.60 3.83
C ILE A 47 -2.88 12.40 4.95
N PRO A 48 -4.04 11.98 5.48
CA PRO A 48 -4.64 12.60 6.64
C PRO A 48 -3.71 12.56 7.85
N ALA A 49 -3.63 13.66 8.60
CA ALA A 49 -2.85 13.70 9.85
C ALA A 49 -3.33 12.66 10.88
N ASP A 50 -4.62 12.34 10.87
CA ASP A 50 -5.19 11.23 11.61
C ASP A 50 -5.13 9.95 10.74
N ALA A 51 -4.22 9.04 11.11
CA ALA A 51 -4.00 7.77 10.41
C ALA A 51 -5.24 6.85 10.36
N ARG A 52 -6.28 7.11 11.18
CA ARG A 52 -7.54 6.36 11.15
C ARG A 52 -8.50 6.84 10.07
N LYS A 53 -8.29 8.05 9.52
CA LYS A 53 -9.15 8.59 8.47
C LYS A 53 -8.81 7.91 7.14
N PRO A 54 -9.80 7.32 6.46
CA PRO A 54 -9.57 6.79 5.12
C PRO A 54 -9.25 7.94 4.16
N PHE A 55 -8.42 7.64 3.16
CA PHE A 55 -8.19 8.52 2.02
C PHE A 55 -8.16 7.67 0.74
N ASP A 56 -8.42 8.27 -0.41
CA ASP A 56 -8.34 7.57 -1.69
C ASP A 56 -6.89 7.50 -2.18
N VAL A 57 -6.35 6.28 -2.26
CA VAL A 57 -4.98 6.04 -2.74
C VAL A 57 -4.75 6.51 -4.19
N ARG A 58 -5.82 6.69 -4.98
CA ARG A 58 -5.74 7.28 -6.32
C ARG A 58 -5.19 8.70 -6.29
N ALA A 59 -5.32 9.43 -5.18
CA ALA A 59 -4.71 10.74 -5.02
C ALA A 59 -3.17 10.67 -5.06
N ILE A 60 -2.57 9.58 -4.54
CA ILE A 60 -1.13 9.33 -4.67
C ILE A 60 -0.80 8.97 -6.12
N ILE A 61 -1.54 8.02 -6.70
CA ILE A 61 -1.33 7.54 -8.08
C ILE A 61 -1.34 8.71 -9.07
N ALA A 62 -2.33 9.60 -8.98
CA ALA A 62 -2.49 10.74 -9.88
C ALA A 62 -1.31 11.72 -9.86
N ARG A 63 -0.53 11.78 -8.77
CA ARG A 63 0.67 12.63 -8.64
C ARG A 63 1.96 11.90 -9.02
N VAL A 64 1.90 10.58 -9.19
CA VAL A 64 3.08 9.75 -9.47
C VAL A 64 3.16 9.33 -10.93
N VAL A 65 2.03 9.14 -11.61
CA VAL A 65 2.00 8.57 -12.98
C VAL A 65 1.90 9.64 -14.07
N ASP A 66 2.40 9.30 -15.26
CA ASP A 66 2.47 10.19 -16.42
C ASP A 66 1.09 10.68 -16.85
N GLY A 67 0.95 12.00 -17.01
CA GLY A 67 -0.32 12.66 -17.34
C GLY A 67 -1.47 12.32 -16.39
N SER A 68 -1.17 11.85 -15.16
CA SER A 68 -2.15 11.32 -14.20
C SER A 68 -3.07 10.22 -14.77
N ARG A 69 -2.64 9.52 -15.83
CA ARG A 69 -3.42 8.47 -16.48
C ARG A 69 -3.28 7.14 -15.76
N PHE A 70 -4.40 6.59 -15.34
CA PHE A 70 -4.46 5.30 -14.66
C PHE A 70 -5.59 4.44 -15.22
N SER A 71 -5.22 3.30 -15.84
CA SER A 71 -6.17 2.33 -16.36
C SER A 71 -6.50 1.31 -15.29
N GLU A 72 -7.54 1.59 -14.51
CA GLU A 72 -7.92 0.76 -13.37
C GLU A 72 -8.47 -0.62 -13.78
N PHE A 73 -7.87 -1.68 -13.23
CA PHE A 73 -8.29 -3.06 -13.40
C PHE A 73 -9.31 -3.45 -12.33
N LYS A 74 -10.39 -4.12 -12.74
CA LYS A 74 -11.47 -4.58 -11.84
C LYS A 74 -11.93 -3.47 -10.87
N LYS A 75 -12.20 -2.27 -11.40
CA LYS A 75 -12.56 -1.08 -10.62
C LYS A 75 -13.71 -1.33 -9.63
N GLU A 76 -14.68 -2.15 -10.01
CA GLU A 76 -15.91 -2.40 -9.23
C GLU A 76 -15.85 -3.66 -8.35
N TYR A 77 -14.71 -4.37 -8.32
CA TYR A 77 -14.54 -5.61 -7.54
C TYR A 77 -13.35 -5.47 -6.59
N GLY A 78 -13.49 -5.89 -5.33
CA GLY A 78 -12.42 -5.78 -4.32
C GLY A 78 -11.89 -4.36 -4.19
N THR A 79 -12.77 -3.37 -3.99
CA THR A 79 -12.47 -1.92 -4.08
C THR A 79 -11.49 -1.40 -3.02
N THR A 80 -11.19 -2.20 -2.00
CA THR A 80 -10.15 -1.90 -0.99
C THR A 80 -8.73 -2.19 -1.46
N LEU A 81 -8.57 -2.80 -2.65
CA LEU A 81 -7.30 -2.91 -3.36
C LEU A 81 -7.45 -2.31 -4.76
N VAL A 82 -6.80 -1.18 -4.97
CA VAL A 82 -6.75 -0.50 -6.26
C VAL A 82 -5.62 -1.13 -7.07
N THR A 83 -5.94 -1.58 -8.27
CA THR A 83 -4.97 -2.19 -9.20
C THR A 83 -5.14 -1.58 -10.57
N GLY A 84 -4.07 -1.39 -11.32
CA GLY A 84 -4.19 -0.88 -12.68
C GLY A 84 -2.85 -0.59 -13.34
N PHE A 85 -2.91 -0.27 -14.63
CA PHE A 85 -1.73 0.04 -15.43
C PHE A 85 -1.53 1.55 -15.56
N ALA A 86 -0.27 1.97 -15.57
CA ALA A 86 0.13 3.35 -15.82
C ALA A 86 1.56 3.39 -16.37
N GLU A 87 2.09 4.60 -16.57
CA GLU A 87 3.48 4.85 -16.93
C GLU A 87 4.12 5.81 -15.91
N ILE A 88 5.40 5.61 -15.63
CA ILE A 88 6.23 6.52 -14.83
C ILE A 88 7.48 6.85 -15.64
N GLU A 89 7.55 8.08 -16.13
CA GLU A 89 8.59 8.58 -17.03
C GLU A 89 8.80 7.63 -18.23
N GLY A 90 7.69 7.32 -18.92
CA GLY A 90 7.59 6.44 -20.08
C GLY A 90 7.67 4.94 -19.79
N LYS A 91 7.86 4.54 -18.53
CA LYS A 91 8.02 3.12 -18.15
C LYS A 91 6.69 2.55 -17.70
N LYS A 92 6.20 1.54 -18.41
CA LYS A 92 4.95 0.85 -18.06
C LYS A 92 5.06 0.13 -16.72
N VAL A 93 4.07 0.33 -15.85
CA VAL A 93 4.00 -0.27 -14.51
C VAL A 93 2.61 -0.83 -14.22
N GLY A 94 2.57 -1.88 -13.39
CA GLY A 94 1.37 -2.36 -12.73
C GLY A 94 1.36 -1.90 -11.29
N LEU A 95 0.37 -1.08 -10.91
CA LEU A 95 0.21 -0.58 -9.55
C LEU A 95 -0.70 -1.48 -8.74
N VAL A 96 -0.34 -1.75 -7.48
CA VAL A 96 -1.13 -2.49 -6.49
C VAL A 96 -1.15 -1.66 -5.21
N ALA A 97 -2.27 -1.04 -4.87
CA ALA A 97 -2.34 0.02 -3.88
C ALA A 97 -3.50 -0.19 -2.91
N ASN A 98 -3.25 -0.13 -1.60
CA ASN A 98 -4.29 -0.32 -0.61
C ASN A 98 -5.19 0.91 -0.48
N ASN A 99 -6.50 0.66 -0.40
CA ASN A 99 -7.54 1.66 -0.18
C ASN A 99 -8.48 1.23 0.96
N GLY A 100 -7.95 0.44 1.91
CA GLY A 100 -8.68 -0.17 3.02
C GLY A 100 -8.13 -1.55 3.40
N VAL A 101 -8.88 -2.27 4.25
CA VAL A 101 -8.58 -3.66 4.66
C VAL A 101 -8.71 -4.62 3.48
N LEU A 102 -7.97 -5.73 3.47
CA LEU A 102 -8.10 -6.74 2.43
C LEU A 102 -9.25 -7.71 2.72
N PHE A 103 -10.13 -7.90 1.73
CA PHE A 103 -11.12 -8.97 1.70
C PHE A 103 -10.67 -10.09 0.75
N SER A 104 -11.39 -11.22 0.72
CA SER A 104 -11.18 -12.29 -0.26
C SER A 104 -11.16 -11.77 -1.70
N GLU A 105 -12.11 -10.91 -2.03
CA GLU A 105 -12.23 -10.30 -3.36
C GLU A 105 -11.02 -9.44 -3.70
N SER A 106 -10.50 -8.70 -2.72
CA SER A 106 -9.29 -7.88 -2.86
C SER A 106 -8.07 -8.77 -3.13
N ALA A 107 -7.93 -9.89 -2.40
CA ALA A 107 -6.83 -10.82 -2.59
C ALA A 107 -6.89 -11.55 -3.94
N LEU A 108 -8.07 -12.00 -4.35
CA LEU A 108 -8.29 -12.63 -5.67
C LEU A 108 -8.04 -11.65 -6.81
N LYS A 109 -8.45 -10.39 -6.66
CA LYS A 109 -8.12 -9.31 -7.61
C LYS A 109 -6.63 -9.08 -7.69
N GLY A 110 -5.95 -8.97 -6.55
CA GLY A 110 -4.51 -8.77 -6.46
C GLY A 110 -3.73 -9.91 -7.11
N ALA A 111 -4.08 -11.16 -6.80
CA ALA A 111 -3.46 -12.34 -7.39
C ALA A 111 -3.56 -12.32 -8.92
N HIS A 112 -4.78 -12.16 -9.46
CA HIS A 112 -5.01 -12.11 -10.90
C HIS A 112 -4.25 -10.93 -11.56
N PHE A 113 -4.23 -9.77 -10.92
CA PHE A 113 -3.51 -8.63 -11.48
C PHE A 113 -1.98 -8.84 -11.51
N VAL A 114 -1.42 -9.44 -10.46
CA VAL A 114 0.00 -9.83 -10.42
C VAL A 114 0.30 -10.86 -11.50
N GLU A 115 -0.57 -11.85 -11.72
CA GLU A 115 -0.45 -12.82 -12.81
C GLU A 115 -0.43 -12.14 -14.19
N LEU A 116 -1.33 -11.18 -14.43
CA LEU A 116 -1.36 -10.42 -15.68
C LEU A 116 -0.08 -9.59 -15.90
N CYS A 117 0.41 -8.92 -14.86
CA CYS A 117 1.65 -8.14 -14.95
C CYS A 117 2.84 -9.06 -15.23
N ASN A 118 2.93 -10.18 -14.54
CA ASN A 118 4.00 -11.15 -14.69
C ASN A 118 3.99 -11.79 -16.10
N GLN A 119 2.81 -12.17 -16.61
CA GLN A 119 2.63 -12.69 -17.97
C GLN A 119 3.05 -11.68 -19.04
N ARG A 120 2.69 -10.40 -18.86
CA ARG A 120 3.02 -9.31 -19.78
C ARG A 120 4.40 -8.71 -19.55
N ARG A 121 5.13 -9.23 -18.57
CA ARG A 121 6.43 -8.75 -18.10
C ARG A 121 6.42 -7.25 -17.78
N ILE A 122 5.43 -6.82 -17.01
CA ILE A 122 5.27 -5.44 -16.55
C ILE A 122 5.75 -5.38 -15.09
N PRO A 123 6.71 -4.49 -14.75
CA PRO A 123 7.12 -4.23 -13.38
C PRO A 123 5.95 -3.89 -12.45
N LEU A 124 6.01 -4.37 -11.22
CA LEU A 124 5.00 -4.15 -10.19
C LEU A 124 5.45 -3.09 -9.19
N VAL A 125 4.55 -2.16 -8.87
CA VAL A 125 4.74 -1.14 -7.83
C VAL A 125 3.65 -1.31 -6.77
N PHE A 126 4.06 -1.58 -5.53
CA PHE A 126 3.17 -1.75 -4.39
C PHE A 126 3.13 -0.48 -3.54
N LEU A 127 1.93 0.07 -3.30
CA LEU A 127 1.73 1.19 -2.37
C LEU A 127 1.04 0.66 -1.11
N GLN A 128 1.82 0.47 -0.04
CA GLN A 128 1.32 -0.11 1.20
C GLN A 128 0.67 0.93 2.10
N ASN A 129 -0.62 0.74 2.34
CA ASN A 129 -1.37 1.37 3.41
C ASN A 129 -2.40 0.38 3.96
N ILE A 130 -1.89 -0.65 4.63
CA ILE A 130 -2.64 -1.85 5.01
C ILE A 130 -2.62 -2.10 6.51
N THR A 131 -3.81 -2.26 7.09
CA THR A 131 -4.02 -2.65 8.49
C THR A 131 -4.20 -4.16 8.68
N GLY A 132 -4.37 -4.90 7.59
CA GLY A 132 -4.49 -6.36 7.58
C GLY A 132 -5.67 -6.85 6.74
N PHE A 133 -6.01 -8.12 6.93
CA PHE A 133 -7.18 -8.75 6.34
C PHE A 133 -8.41 -8.59 7.23
N MET A 134 -9.59 -8.65 6.62
CA MET A 134 -10.84 -8.64 7.37
C MET A 134 -10.95 -9.89 8.26
N VAL A 135 -11.31 -9.71 9.52
CA VAL A 135 -11.50 -10.80 10.49
C VAL A 135 -12.97 -11.09 10.74
N GLY A 136 -13.28 -12.32 11.13
CA GLY A 136 -14.61 -12.71 11.60
C GLY A 136 -15.06 -14.05 11.03
N LYS A 137 -15.91 -14.76 11.79
CA LYS A 137 -16.31 -16.15 11.48
C LYS A 137 -16.77 -16.33 10.03
N LYS A 138 -17.60 -15.40 9.51
CA LYS A 138 -18.10 -15.43 8.13
C LYS A 138 -16.97 -15.41 7.10
N TYR A 139 -15.96 -14.56 7.29
CA TYR A 139 -14.84 -14.40 6.36
C TYR A 139 -13.88 -15.59 6.43
N GLU A 140 -13.64 -16.11 7.64
CA GLU A 140 -12.85 -17.33 7.84
C GLU A 140 -13.48 -18.54 7.14
N THR A 141 -14.78 -18.78 7.38
CA THR A 141 -15.50 -19.87 6.71
C THR A 141 -15.68 -19.63 5.21
N GLY A 142 -15.65 -18.37 4.78
CA GLY A 142 -15.67 -17.96 3.37
C GLY A 142 -14.35 -18.21 2.64
N GLY A 143 -13.28 -18.56 3.36
CA GLY A 143 -12.00 -18.91 2.75
C GLY A 143 -11.01 -17.76 2.62
N ILE A 144 -11.13 -16.68 3.42
CA ILE A 144 -10.21 -15.54 3.35
C ILE A 144 -8.73 -15.95 3.48
N ALA A 145 -8.44 -16.98 4.28
CA ALA A 145 -7.09 -17.53 4.40
C ALA A 145 -6.58 -18.12 3.08
N LYS A 146 -7.40 -18.89 2.34
CA LYS A 146 -6.98 -19.46 1.05
C LYS A 146 -6.90 -18.41 -0.04
N ASP A 147 -7.73 -17.38 0.00
CA ASP A 147 -7.71 -16.30 -0.99
C ASP A 147 -6.52 -15.36 -0.76
N GLY A 148 -6.23 -15.03 0.49
CA GLY A 148 -4.99 -14.35 0.88
C GLY A 148 -3.75 -15.14 0.47
N ALA A 149 -3.76 -16.47 0.63
CA ALA A 149 -2.67 -17.33 0.18
C ALA A 149 -2.44 -17.26 -1.34
N LYS A 150 -3.49 -17.14 -2.17
CA LYS A 150 -3.33 -16.95 -3.62
C LYS A 150 -2.56 -15.65 -3.93
N MET A 151 -2.88 -14.55 -3.24
CA MET A 151 -2.15 -13.29 -3.42
C MET A 151 -0.67 -13.43 -3.02
N VAL A 152 -0.39 -14.07 -1.88
CA VAL A 152 0.99 -14.32 -1.42
C VAL A 152 1.74 -15.20 -2.41
N THR A 153 1.14 -16.28 -2.92
CA THR A 153 1.74 -17.13 -3.97
C THR A 153 2.06 -16.31 -5.21
N ALA A 154 1.13 -15.47 -5.67
CA ALA A 154 1.34 -14.64 -6.84
C ALA A 154 2.52 -13.67 -6.67
N VAL A 155 2.60 -12.99 -5.52
CA VAL A 155 3.70 -12.04 -5.21
C VAL A 155 5.05 -12.74 -5.05
N SER A 156 5.05 -13.90 -4.42
CA SER A 156 6.26 -14.71 -4.19
C SER A 156 6.87 -15.20 -5.50
N CYS A 157 6.02 -15.67 -6.42
CA CYS A 157 6.48 -16.29 -7.67
C CYS A 157 6.64 -15.30 -8.83
N ALA A 158 6.15 -14.07 -8.71
CA ALA A 158 6.33 -13.07 -9.76
C ALA A 158 7.82 -12.74 -9.96
N THR A 159 8.31 -12.88 -11.19
CA THR A 159 9.73 -12.65 -11.55
C THR A 159 9.99 -11.26 -12.09
N VAL A 160 8.94 -10.55 -12.53
CA VAL A 160 9.07 -9.13 -12.90
C VAL A 160 9.62 -8.30 -11.74
N PRO A 161 10.32 -7.19 -12.02
CA PRO A 161 10.78 -6.30 -10.97
C PRO A 161 9.62 -5.84 -10.07
N LYS A 162 9.80 -5.97 -8.75
CA LYS A 162 8.85 -5.52 -7.73
C LYS A 162 9.46 -4.37 -6.96
N ILE A 163 8.75 -3.26 -6.82
CA ILE A 163 9.15 -2.10 -6.03
C ILE A 163 8.05 -1.80 -5.02
N THR A 164 8.40 -1.55 -3.77
CA THR A 164 7.43 -1.29 -2.70
C THR A 164 7.66 0.09 -2.11
N VAL A 165 6.58 0.83 -1.88
CA VAL A 165 6.58 2.08 -1.11
C VAL A 165 5.55 1.96 0.00
N ILE A 166 6.00 2.05 1.25
CA ILE A 166 5.10 2.11 2.41
C ILE A 166 4.69 3.56 2.61
N VAL A 167 3.44 3.88 2.25
CA VAL A 167 2.87 5.24 2.30
C VAL A 167 2.03 5.48 3.55
N GLY A 168 1.69 4.42 4.30
CA GLY A 168 0.91 4.48 5.53
C GLY A 168 1.16 3.27 6.43
N GLY A 169 0.11 2.51 6.74
CA GLY A 169 0.23 1.29 7.54
C GLY A 169 0.87 0.13 6.77
N SER A 170 1.65 -0.70 7.48
CA SER A 170 2.13 -1.99 7.00
C SER A 170 2.05 -3.00 8.14
N PHE A 171 0.88 -3.63 8.28
CA PHE A 171 0.58 -4.47 9.43
C PHE A 171 0.30 -5.93 9.06
N GLY A 172 0.91 -6.84 9.82
CA GLY A 172 0.62 -8.28 9.83
C GLY A 172 0.64 -8.92 8.44
N ALA A 173 -0.33 -9.80 8.16
CA ALA A 173 -0.42 -10.51 6.88
C ALA A 173 -0.61 -9.58 5.67
N GLY A 174 -1.05 -8.34 5.89
CA GLY A 174 -1.14 -7.32 4.84
C GLY A 174 0.23 -6.95 4.27
N ASN A 175 1.26 -6.87 5.12
CA ASN A 175 2.65 -6.67 4.68
C ASN A 175 3.08 -7.76 3.68
N TYR A 176 2.67 -9.00 3.93
CA TYR A 176 3.04 -10.14 3.11
C TYR A 176 2.38 -10.10 1.73
N GLY A 177 1.06 -9.92 1.71
CA GLY A 177 0.30 -9.82 0.46
C GLY A 177 0.73 -8.63 -0.41
N MET A 178 1.27 -7.57 0.19
CA MET A 178 1.67 -6.35 -0.53
C MET A 178 3.17 -6.25 -0.81
N CYS A 179 3.88 -7.38 -0.89
CA CYS A 179 5.32 -7.44 -1.20
C CYS A 179 6.22 -6.69 -0.20
N GLY A 180 6.06 -6.98 1.09
CA GLY A 180 6.99 -6.54 2.14
C GLY A 180 8.39 -7.15 2.01
N ARG A 181 9.29 -6.80 2.94
CA ARG A 181 10.73 -7.11 2.86
C ARG A 181 11.06 -8.58 2.57
N ALA A 182 10.31 -9.52 3.16
CA ALA A 182 10.51 -10.96 2.99
C ALA A 182 10.21 -11.49 1.58
N TYR A 183 9.53 -10.71 0.73
CA TYR A 183 9.17 -11.07 -0.65
C TYR A 183 10.12 -10.46 -1.68
N SER A 184 11.27 -9.97 -1.21
CA SER A 184 12.39 -9.48 -2.02
C SER A 184 11.99 -8.52 -3.14
N PRO A 185 11.28 -7.41 -2.82
CA PRO A 185 11.22 -6.30 -3.78
C PRO A 185 12.65 -5.83 -4.07
N ARG A 186 12.90 -5.36 -5.29
CA ARG A 186 14.19 -4.80 -5.70
C ARG A 186 14.57 -3.59 -4.87
N PHE A 187 13.56 -2.78 -4.55
CA PHE A 187 13.67 -1.68 -3.61
C PHE A 187 12.39 -1.59 -2.78
N LEU A 188 12.55 -1.32 -1.48
CA LEU A 188 11.47 -1.02 -0.56
C LEU A 188 11.77 0.33 0.10
N PHE A 189 10.92 1.32 -0.12
CA PHE A 189 11.04 2.64 0.51
C PHE A 189 9.90 2.89 1.50
N THR A 190 10.12 3.76 2.46
CA THR A 190 9.14 4.09 3.51
C THR A 190 8.93 5.61 3.55
N TRP A 191 7.68 6.06 3.69
CA TRP A 191 7.39 7.46 3.98
C TRP A 191 7.55 7.78 5.48
N PRO A 192 7.84 9.03 5.88
CA PRO A 192 8.10 9.35 7.29
C PRO A 192 6.88 9.13 8.21
N ASN A 193 5.66 9.28 7.66
CA ASN A 193 4.41 9.04 8.38
C ASN A 193 4.08 7.55 8.54
N ALA A 194 4.74 6.67 7.78
CA ALA A 194 4.39 5.26 7.75
C ALA A 194 4.65 4.56 9.09
N ARG A 195 3.92 3.47 9.32
CA ARG A 195 4.07 2.60 10.49
C ARG A 195 4.08 1.15 10.07
N ILE A 196 5.06 0.39 10.56
CA ILE A 196 5.23 -1.03 10.27
C ILE A 196 5.30 -1.85 11.55
N SER A 197 4.46 -2.88 11.68
CA SER A 197 4.48 -3.76 12.86
C SER A 197 3.71 -5.05 12.59
N VAL A 198 3.75 -6.01 13.52
CA VAL A 198 2.94 -7.23 13.45
C VAL A 198 1.44 -6.94 13.50
N MET A 199 1.02 -5.90 14.24
CA MET A 199 -0.34 -5.38 14.32
C MET A 199 -0.33 -3.94 14.85
N GLY A 200 -1.48 -3.26 14.87
CA GLY A 200 -1.58 -1.93 15.46
C GLY A 200 -1.39 -1.94 16.98
N GLY A 201 -0.78 -0.89 17.55
CA GLY A 201 -0.50 -0.81 18.99
C GLY A 201 -1.74 -0.92 19.87
N GLU A 202 -2.83 -0.27 19.47
CA GLU A 202 -4.13 -0.37 20.15
C GLU A 202 -4.70 -1.80 20.11
N GLN A 203 -4.54 -2.51 18.98
CA GLN A 203 -4.98 -3.91 18.85
C GLN A 203 -4.16 -4.82 19.77
N ALA A 204 -2.83 -4.66 19.78
CA ALA A 204 -1.93 -5.43 20.64
C ALA A 204 -2.22 -5.19 22.12
N ALA A 205 -2.42 -3.94 22.52
CA ALA A 205 -2.75 -3.55 23.89
C ALA A 205 -4.06 -4.22 24.36
N ASN A 206 -5.09 -4.22 23.52
CA ASN A 206 -6.36 -4.85 23.84
C ASN A 206 -6.25 -6.37 23.95
N VAL A 207 -5.58 -7.04 23.02
CA VAL A 207 -5.39 -8.50 23.06
C VAL A 207 -4.59 -8.92 24.28
N LEU A 208 -3.49 -8.24 24.59
CA LEU A 208 -2.66 -8.58 25.75
C LEU A 208 -3.39 -8.32 27.07
N ALA A 209 -4.21 -7.27 27.15
CA ALA A 209 -5.05 -7.01 28.31
C ALA A 209 -6.09 -8.12 28.52
N THR A 210 -6.72 -8.62 27.45
CA THR A 210 -7.66 -9.75 27.54
C THR A 210 -6.97 -11.03 28.00
N ILE A 211 -5.76 -11.33 27.50
CA ILE A 211 -4.99 -12.50 27.94
C ILE A 211 -4.66 -12.42 29.43
N GLU A 212 -4.26 -11.24 29.92
CA GLU A 212 -3.97 -11.06 31.34
C GLU A 212 -5.23 -11.16 32.20
N ASP A 213 -6.37 -10.61 31.75
CA ASP A 213 -7.67 -10.79 32.42
C ASP A 213 -8.02 -12.29 32.58
N ASP A 214 -7.85 -13.09 31.51
CA ASP A 214 -8.16 -14.52 31.54
C ASP A 214 -7.19 -15.31 32.42
N LYS A 215 -5.92 -14.93 32.45
CA LYS A 215 -4.91 -15.53 33.32
C LYS A 215 -5.20 -15.29 34.78
N ARG A 216 -5.58 -14.06 35.16
CA ARG A 216 -6.00 -13.71 36.52
C ARG A 216 -7.22 -14.52 36.96
N LYS A 217 -8.25 -14.62 36.10
CA LYS A 217 -9.44 -15.46 36.34
C LYS A 217 -9.08 -16.92 36.59
N ARG A 218 -8.19 -17.51 35.78
CA ARG A 218 -7.74 -18.91 35.95
C ARG A 218 -6.98 -19.14 37.26
N LYS A 219 -6.30 -18.13 37.78
CA LYS A 219 -5.58 -18.19 39.06
C LYS A 219 -6.44 -17.83 40.28
N GLY A 220 -7.71 -17.45 40.07
CA GLY A 220 -8.57 -16.94 41.14
C GLY A 220 -8.11 -15.59 41.69
N GLU A 221 -7.29 -14.85 40.95
CA GLU A 221 -6.84 -13.51 41.33
C GLU A 221 -7.97 -12.48 41.09
N ALA A 222 -8.00 -11.42 41.89
CA ALA A 222 -8.92 -10.32 41.67
C ALA A 222 -8.63 -9.64 40.31
N ALA A 223 -9.68 -9.08 39.70
CA ALA A 223 -9.52 -8.19 38.56
C ALA A 223 -8.56 -7.04 38.96
N TRP A 224 -7.59 -6.73 38.10
CA TRP A 224 -6.79 -5.52 38.32
C TRP A 224 -7.67 -4.26 38.31
N PRO A 225 -7.25 -3.23 39.06
CA PRO A 225 -7.81 -1.89 38.96
C PRO A 225 -7.79 -1.36 37.52
N GLU A 226 -8.80 -0.57 37.16
CA GLU A 226 -8.93 0.00 35.81
C GLU A 226 -7.73 0.90 35.45
N ASP A 227 -7.16 1.60 36.43
CA ASP A 227 -5.97 2.43 36.23
C ASP A 227 -4.73 1.60 35.90
N GLU A 228 -4.57 0.42 36.51
CA GLU A 228 -3.47 -0.52 36.22
C GLU A 228 -3.64 -1.10 34.81
N LYS A 229 -4.88 -1.45 34.44
CA LYS A 229 -5.24 -1.93 33.10
C LYS A 229 -4.96 -0.87 32.02
N ARG A 230 -5.34 0.38 32.28
CA ARG A 230 -5.07 1.50 31.39
C ARG A 230 -3.57 1.75 31.23
N ALA A 231 -2.82 1.82 32.35
CA ALA A 231 -1.38 2.00 32.31
C ALA A 231 -0.66 0.88 31.54
N PHE A 232 -1.15 -0.37 31.67
CA PHE A 232 -0.64 -1.49 30.88
C PHE A 232 -0.89 -1.30 29.38
N LYS A 233 -2.13 -0.95 28.99
CA LYS A 233 -2.47 -0.71 27.59
C LYS A 233 -1.65 0.43 27.00
N ASP A 234 -1.53 1.54 27.72
CA ASP A 234 -0.76 2.71 27.31
C ASP A 234 0.73 2.37 27.12
N LYS A 235 1.30 1.55 28.00
CA LYS A 235 2.69 1.05 27.89
C LYS A 235 2.87 0.18 26.66
N VAL A 236 1.96 -0.76 26.40
CA VAL A 236 2.02 -1.62 25.20
C VAL A 236 1.89 -0.78 23.94
N GLN A 237 0.90 0.10 23.88
CA GLN A 237 0.68 0.96 22.72
C GLN A 237 1.90 1.84 22.44
N SER A 238 2.43 2.52 23.46
CA SER A 238 3.63 3.36 23.33
C SER A 238 4.83 2.59 22.78
N LYS A 239 5.02 1.34 23.21
CA LYS A 239 6.08 0.47 22.68
C LYS A 239 5.87 0.19 21.19
N TYR A 240 4.67 -0.19 20.79
CA TYR A 240 4.35 -0.47 19.38
C TYR A 240 4.49 0.77 18.50
N ASP A 241 4.10 1.94 18.99
CA ASP A 241 4.20 3.19 18.25
C ASP A 241 5.67 3.61 18.04
N ALA A 242 6.52 3.39 19.05
CA ALA A 242 7.95 3.66 18.98
C ALA A 242 8.68 2.67 18.05
N GLU A 243 8.45 1.36 18.22
CA GLU A 243 9.08 0.32 17.40
C GLU A 243 8.50 0.24 15.99
N GLY A 244 7.30 0.79 15.77
CA GLY A 244 6.66 0.84 14.47
C GLY A 244 7.01 2.05 13.62
N ALA A 245 7.75 3.02 14.16
CA ALA A 245 8.13 4.23 13.44
C ALA A 245 9.05 3.94 12.23
N ALA A 246 8.91 4.71 11.15
CA ALA A 246 9.75 4.59 9.96
C ALA A 246 11.25 4.67 10.28
N SER A 247 11.66 5.54 11.21
CA SER A 247 13.05 5.64 11.66
C SER A 247 13.54 4.38 12.37
N PHE A 248 12.69 3.71 13.15
CA PHE A 248 13.04 2.45 13.82
C PHE A 248 13.25 1.32 12.82
N ALA A 249 12.39 1.24 11.81
CA ALA A 249 12.44 0.27 10.72
C ALA A 249 13.68 0.46 9.83
N SER A 250 13.92 1.69 9.38
CA SER A 250 15.03 2.03 8.49
C SER A 250 16.39 1.84 9.18
N ALA A 251 16.49 2.13 10.49
CA ALA A 251 17.68 1.83 11.29
C ALA A 251 18.02 0.32 11.36
N ARG A 252 17.11 -0.56 10.95
CA ARG A 252 17.24 -2.03 10.97
C ARG A 252 17.13 -2.67 9.58
N LEU A 253 17.20 -1.87 8.52
CA LEU A 253 17.15 -2.33 7.12
C LEU A 253 15.88 -3.12 6.77
N TRP A 254 14.76 -2.79 7.42
CA TRP A 254 13.44 -3.30 7.00
C TRP A 254 13.00 -2.66 5.67
N ASP A 255 13.53 -1.47 5.40
CA ASP A 255 13.45 -0.73 4.14
C ASP A 255 14.87 -0.32 3.69
N ASP A 256 14.95 0.14 2.45
CA ASP A 256 16.16 0.64 1.79
C ASP A 256 16.28 2.18 1.92
N GLY A 257 15.41 2.80 2.72
CA GLY A 257 15.46 4.23 3.04
C GLY A 257 14.10 4.86 3.27
N VAL A 258 14.10 5.89 4.13
CA VAL A 258 12.99 6.82 4.28
C VAL A 258 13.13 7.93 3.24
N ILE A 259 12.07 8.18 2.47
CA ILE A 259 12.06 9.19 1.40
C ILE A 259 11.02 10.28 1.68
N ASP A 260 11.25 11.50 1.18
CA ASP A 260 10.19 12.52 1.14
C ASP A 260 9.05 12.03 0.24
N PRO A 261 7.76 12.14 0.66
CA PRO A 261 6.64 11.82 -0.20
C PRO A 261 6.71 12.46 -1.60
N ALA A 262 7.20 13.70 -1.71
CA ALA A 262 7.35 14.41 -2.98
C ALA A 262 8.41 13.78 -3.91
N ASP A 263 9.39 13.05 -3.36
CA ASP A 263 10.42 12.37 -4.14
C ASP A 263 9.97 11.03 -4.74
N THR A 264 8.77 10.55 -4.37
CA THR A 264 8.28 9.20 -4.73
C THR A 264 8.36 8.92 -6.23
N ARG A 265 7.91 9.86 -7.09
CA ARG A 265 7.94 9.68 -8.55
C ARG A 265 9.37 9.50 -9.07
N ARG A 266 10.28 10.37 -8.65
CA ARG A 266 11.70 10.35 -9.04
C ARG A 266 12.38 9.07 -8.59
N VAL A 267 12.18 8.69 -7.32
CA VAL A 267 12.73 7.45 -6.74
C VAL A 267 12.20 6.21 -7.47
N LEU A 268 10.90 6.15 -7.77
CA LEU A 268 10.32 5.06 -8.54
C LEU A 268 10.92 4.99 -9.96
N SER A 269 11.07 6.11 -10.66
CA SER A 269 11.68 6.11 -12.00
C SER A 269 13.13 5.61 -11.96
N MET A 270 13.92 6.05 -10.98
CA MET A 270 15.30 5.58 -10.80
C MET A 270 15.35 4.08 -10.48
N ALA A 271 14.50 3.60 -9.57
CA ALA A 271 14.41 2.18 -9.19
C ALA A 271 13.97 1.30 -10.37
N LEU A 272 13.02 1.76 -11.18
CA LEU A 272 12.59 1.09 -12.41
C LEU A 272 13.72 1.02 -13.43
N THR A 273 14.45 2.13 -13.62
CA THR A 273 15.61 2.19 -14.52
C THR A 273 16.71 1.22 -14.07
N ALA A 274 17.05 1.21 -12.78
CA ALA A 274 18.04 0.32 -12.22
C ALA A 274 17.64 -1.17 -12.33
N SER A 275 16.34 -1.46 -12.31
CA SER A 275 15.81 -2.82 -12.44
C SER A 275 15.61 -3.27 -13.89
N ALA A 276 15.82 -2.39 -14.89
CA ALA A 276 15.55 -2.69 -16.30
C ALA A 276 16.45 -3.81 -16.87
N HIS A 277 17.64 -4.03 -16.32
CA HIS A 277 18.50 -5.13 -16.76
C HIS A 277 17.89 -6.51 -16.48
N GLU A 278 17.21 -6.68 -15.34
CA GLU A 278 16.49 -7.93 -15.02
C GLU A 278 15.37 -8.18 -16.02
N GLN A 279 14.63 -7.12 -16.37
CA GLN A 279 13.58 -7.18 -17.37
C GLN A 279 14.14 -7.64 -18.73
N ASN A 280 15.25 -7.06 -19.18
CA ASN A 280 15.93 -7.46 -20.42
C ASN A 280 16.40 -8.92 -20.39
N HIS A 281 16.85 -9.41 -19.22
CA HIS A 281 17.24 -10.81 -19.04
C HIS A 281 16.04 -11.77 -19.10
N LEU A 282 14.88 -11.39 -18.53
CA LEU A 282 13.65 -12.17 -18.67
C LEU A 282 13.18 -12.24 -20.12
N ASP A 283 13.36 -11.15 -20.87
CA ASP A 283 13.01 -11.08 -22.28
C ASP A 283 13.90 -11.96 -23.17
N SER A 284 15.20 -12.01 -22.89
CA SER A 284 16.17 -12.79 -23.67
C SER A 284 16.14 -14.28 -23.38
N ASN A 285 15.88 -14.69 -22.13
CA ASN A 285 16.07 -16.08 -21.71
C ASN A 285 14.82 -16.97 -21.91
N LYS A 286 13.70 -16.41 -22.43
CA LYS A 286 12.41 -17.10 -22.62
C LYS A 286 11.99 -17.99 -21.44
N GLN A 287 12.42 -17.68 -20.21
CA GLN A 287 12.06 -18.45 -19.05
C GLN A 287 10.55 -18.34 -18.86
N ASN A 288 9.88 -19.49 -18.79
CA ASN A 288 8.47 -19.51 -18.46
C ASN A 288 8.29 -18.97 -17.04
N GLN A 289 7.44 -17.96 -16.91
CA GLN A 289 6.91 -17.49 -15.63
C GLN A 289 6.18 -18.65 -14.95
N THR A 290 6.77 -19.27 -13.94
CA THR A 290 6.14 -20.39 -13.22
C THR A 290 5.64 -19.94 -11.86
N TYR A 291 4.38 -20.28 -11.58
CA TYR A 291 3.80 -20.14 -10.26
C TYR A 291 3.90 -21.46 -9.50
N GLY A 292 3.97 -21.37 -8.16
CA GLY A 292 3.68 -22.50 -7.30
C GLY A 292 2.19 -22.91 -7.39
N VAL A 293 1.82 -23.92 -6.62
CA VAL A 293 0.43 -24.40 -6.59
C VAL A 293 -0.47 -23.37 -5.93
N PHE A 294 -1.53 -22.96 -6.62
CA PHE A 294 -2.59 -22.14 -6.04
C PHE A 294 -3.60 -23.01 -5.29
N ARG A 295 -3.97 -22.60 -4.07
CA ARG A 295 -5.05 -23.22 -3.30
C ARG A 295 -6.39 -22.63 -3.72
N MET A 296 -7.13 -23.33 -4.58
CA MET A 296 -8.42 -22.87 -5.14
C MET A 296 -9.55 -22.80 -4.12
#